data_AF-A0A822Y3H1-F1
#
_entry.id   AF-A0A822Y3H1-F1
#
_cell.length_a   1.000
_cell.length_b   1.000
_cell.length_c   1.000
_cell.angle_alpha   90.00
_cell.angle_beta   90.00
_cell.angle_gamma   90.00
#
_symmetry.space_group_name_H-M   'P 1'
#
loop_
_entity.id
_entity.type
_entity.pdbx_description
1 polymer ?
#
loop_
_entity_poly.entity_id
_entity_poly.type
_entity_poly.pdbx_seq_one_letter_code
_entity_poly.pdbx_strand_id
1 'polypeptide(L)' 'MIIPEKNCREISKYLFQEDVCYAKKGFNLAKHPKIDVPNLQVIKLMQSFKSKEYVHETFAWMQ' A
#
# COMPACT_ATOMS: atom_id res chain seq x y z
N MET A 1 -11.79 5.89 -2.47
CA MET A 1 -11.93 4.44 -2.71
C MET A 1 -12.41 3.82 -1.41
N ILE A 2 -13.48 3.03 -1.46
CA ILE A 2 -13.92 2.27 -0.28
C ILE A 2 -13.02 1.04 -0.21
N ILE A 3 -12.26 0.91 0.88
CA ILE A 3 -11.38 -0.23 1.15
C ILE A 3 -11.95 -0.95 2.38
N PRO A 4 -12.18 -2.27 2.35
CA PRO A 4 -12.71 -3.00 3.50
C PRO A 4 -11.74 -2.89 4.69
N GLU A 5 -12.29 -2.76 5.90
CA GLU A 5 -11.52 -2.54 7.12
C GLU A 5 -10.44 -3.61 7.34
N LYS A 6 -10.76 -4.87 7.04
CA LYS A 6 -9.82 -5.99 7.12
C LYS A 6 -8.54 -5.75 6.32
N ASN A 7 -8.68 -5.25 5.08
CA ASN A 7 -7.54 -5.02 4.19
C ASN A 7 -6.75 -3.78 4.64
N CYS A 8 -7.42 -2.74 5.12
CA CYS A 8 -6.75 -1.59 5.73
C CYS A 8 -5.90 -2.00 6.93
N ARG A 9 -6.44 -2.82 7.84
CA ARG A 9 -5.71 -3.32 9.01
C ARG A 9 -4.52 -4.18 8.62
N GLU A 10 -4.67 -5.08 7.65
CA GLU A 10 -3.56 -5.92 7.16
C GLU A 10 -2.44 -5.10 6.54
N ILE A 11 -2.77 -4.10 5.70
CA ILE A 11 -1.78 -3.20 5.09
C ILE A 11 -1.05 -2.38 6.16
N SER A 12 -1.79 -1.77 7.10
CA SER A 12 -1.19 -0.99 8.18
C SER A 12 -0.32 -1.87 9.07
N LYS A 13 -0.77 -3.09 9.40
CA LYS A 13 0.00 -4.05 10.19
C LYS A 13 1.31 -4.41 9.50
N TYR A 14 1.27 -4.72 8.20
CA TYR A 14 2.47 -4.98 7.42
C TYR A 14 3.41 -3.76 7.41
N LEU A 15 2.87 -2.55 7.19
CA LEU A 15 3.66 -1.31 7.20
C LEU A 15 4.35 -1.08 8.55
N PHE A 16 3.65 -1.30 9.67
CA PHE A 16 4.25 -1.18 11.00
C PHE A 16 5.26 -2.28 11.33
N GLN A 17 5.14 -3.46 10.74
CA GLN A 17 6.08 -4.56 10.97
C GLN A 17 7.39 -4.40 10.18
N GLU A 18 7.29 -3.99 8.91
CA GLU A 18 8.45 -3.89 8.00
C GLU A 18 9.02 -2.47 7.93
N ASP A 19 8.33 -1.48 8.53
CA ASP A 19 8.58 -0.02 8.46
C ASP A 19 8.45 0.58 7.04
N VAL A 20 8.59 -0.25 6.01
CA VAL A 20 8.58 0.12 4.60
C VAL A 20 7.60 -0.74 3.81
N CYS A 21 6.82 -0.10 2.94
CA CYS A 21 5.96 -0.76 1.97
C CYS A 21 6.35 -0.32 0.55
N TYR A 22 6.56 -1.28 -0.35
CA TYR A 22 6.77 -1.02 -1.77
C TYR A 22 5.55 -1.50 -2.54
N ALA A 23 5.07 -0.73 -3.52
CA ALA A 23 4.00 -1.17 -4.40
C ALA A 23 4.33 -0.79 -5.83
N LYS A 24 4.38 -1.77 -6.73
CA LYS A 24 4.57 -1.51 -8.16
C LYS A 24 3.35 -0.76 -8.68
N LYS A 25 3.53 0.26 -9.52
CA LYS A 25 2.43 1.02 -10.17
C LYS A 25 1.66 0.21 -11.24
N GLY A 26 1.36 -1.06 -10.97
CA GLY A 26 0.47 -1.90 -11.76
C GLY A 26 -0.92 -1.91 -11.14
N PHE A 27 -1.84 -1.07 -11.64
CA PHE A 27 -3.21 -1.00 -11.14
C PHE A 27 -4.04 -2.26 -11.42
N ASN A 28 -3.62 -3.07 -12.39
CA ASN A 28 -4.25 -4.35 -12.76
C ASN A 28 -3.62 -5.56 -12.05
N LEU A 29 -2.63 -5.36 -11.18
CA LEU A 29 -2.05 -6.45 -10.41
C LEU A 29 -3.08 -6.94 -9.39
N ALA A 30 -3.50 -8.19 -9.53
CA ALA A 30 -4.55 -8.79 -8.72
C ALA A 30 -4.18 -8.81 -7.22
N LYS A 31 -2.90 -8.97 -6.89
CA LYS A 31 -2.40 -9.05 -5.51
C LYS A 31 -1.03 -8.40 -5.35
N HIS A 32 -0.76 -7.92 -4.14
CA HIS A 32 0.56 -7.50 -3.71
C HIS A 32 1.45 -8.74 -3.40
N PRO A 33 2.76 -8.74 -3.72
CA PRO A 33 3.62 -9.92 -3.55
C PRO A 33 3.79 -10.39 -2.10
N LYS A 34 3.75 -9.48 -1.12
CA LYS A 34 3.94 -9.80 0.31
C LYS A 34 2.66 -9.77 1.16
N ILE A 35 1.56 -9.27 0.61
CA ILE A 35 0.32 -9.03 1.38
C ILE A 35 -0.84 -9.59 0.56
N ASP A 36 -1.74 -10.37 1.17
CA ASP A 36 -2.89 -10.96 0.48
C ASP A 36 -4.02 -9.92 0.25
N VAL A 37 -3.67 -8.79 -0.34
CA VAL A 37 -4.57 -7.69 -0.67
C VAL A 37 -4.33 -7.22 -2.11
N PRO A 38 -5.35 -6.68 -2.79
CA PRO A 38 -5.18 -6.13 -4.12
C PRO A 38 -4.20 -4.95 -4.13
N ASN A 39 -3.29 -4.94 -5.11
CA ASN A 39 -2.24 -3.91 -5.20
C ASN A 39 -2.83 -2.50 -5.32
N LEU A 40 -3.96 -2.36 -6.03
CA LEU A 40 -4.70 -1.10 -6.11
C LEU A 40 -5.08 -0.53 -4.74
N GLN A 41 -5.50 -1.39 -3.80
CA GLN A 41 -5.88 -0.97 -2.45
C GLN A 41 -4.67 -0.51 -1.66
N VAL A 42 -3.53 -1.18 -1.79
CA VAL A 42 -2.26 -0.77 -1.17
C VAL A 42 -1.87 0.63 -1.64
N ILE A 43 -1.83 0.84 -2.96
CA ILE A 43 -1.43 2.14 -3.55
C ILE A 43 -2.38 3.26 -3.09
N LYS A 44 -3.70 3.02 -3.13
CA LYS A 44 -4.69 4.04 -2.74
C LYS A 44 -4.69 4.33 -1.25
N LEU A 45 -4.43 3.33 -0.40
CA LEU A 45 -4.29 3.54 1.04
C LEU A 45 -3.03 4.34 1.35
N MET A 46 -1.88 3.97 0.76
CA MET A 46 -0.61 4.73 0.93
C MET A 46 -0.74 6.16 0.43
N GLN A 47 -1.43 6.38 -0.70
CA GLN A 47 -1.74 7.73 -1.20
C GLN A 47 -2.52 8.56 -0.17
N SER A 48 -3.49 7.94 0.53
CA SER A 48 -4.26 8.61 1.59
C SER A 48 -3.44 8.87 2.86
N PHE A 49 -2.46 8.02 3.18
CA PHE A 49 -1.55 8.26 4.31
C PHE A 49 -0.57 9.38 4.00
N LYS A 50 -0.07 9.44 2.76
CA LYS A 50 0.78 10.53 2.28
C LYS A 50 0.06 11.87 2.36
N SER A 51 -1.21 11.95 1.93
CA SER A 51 -1.99 13.19 2.00
C SER A 51 -2.25 13.68 3.43
N LYS A 52 -2.11 12.80 4.42
CA LYS A 52 -2.22 13.10 5.86
C LYS A 52 -0.85 13.23 6.53
N GLU A 53 0.23 13.21 5.74
CA GLU A 53 1.61 13.33 6.21
C GLU A 53 2.07 12.23 7.19
N TYR A 54 1.42 11.05 7.14
CA TYR A 54 1.79 9.91 7.99
C TYR A 54 2.96 9.10 7.44
N VAL A 55 3.20 9.16 6.13
CA VAL A 55 4.25 8.40 5.44
C VAL A 55 4.95 9.27 4.41
N HIS A 56 6.24 9.01 4.20
CA HIS A 56 6.98 9.56 3.08
C HIS A 56 6.93 8.61 1.89
N GLU A 57 6.71 9.15 0.68
CA GLU A 57 6.73 8.36 -0.54
C GLU A 57 7.93 8.76 -1.39
N THR A 58 8.75 7.77 -1.76
CA THR A 58 9.84 7.93 -2.71
C THR A 58 9.52 7.14 -3.97
N PHE A 59 9.69 7.78 -5.14
CA PHE A 59 9.50 7.11 -6.42
C PHE A 59 10.84 6.57 -6.93
N ALA A 60 10.94 5.26 -7.11
CA ALA A 60 12.08 4.59 -7.73
C ALA A 60 11.68 4.07 -9.12
N TRP A 61 12.50 4.36 -10.12
CA TRP A 61 12.22 4.00 -11.53
C TRP A 61 12.46 2.52 -11.86
N MET A 62 12.85 1.68 -10.88
CA MET A 62 13.33 0.30 -11.10
C MET A 62 12.72 -0.80 -10.18
N GLN A 63 11.60 -0.57 -9.49
CA GLN A 63 10.94 -1.63 -8.68
C GLN A 63 9.65 -2.17 -9.33
#